data_AF-A0A7K1WB03-F1
#
_entry.id   AF-A0A7K1WB03-F1
#
_cell.length_a   1.000
_cell.length_b   1.000
_cell.length_c   1.000
_cell.angle_alpha   90.00
_cell.angle_beta   90.00
_cell.angle_gamma   90.00
#
_symmetry.space_group_name_H-M   'P 1'
#
loop_
_entity.id
_entity.type
_entity.pdbx_description
1 polymer ?
#
loop_
_entity_poly.entity_id
_entity_poly.type
_entity_poly.pdbx_seq_one_letter_code
_entity_poly.pdbx_strand_id
1 'polypeptide(L)'
;MVLVPIVSGYGASVFSFDRSDVVWFGYPVPGLNTLWTTRETTVEKDRLKLVVGALRAKILRELVSPRTMGSLAAASDCTPATVTYHCGHLQAAGLITRERLGQHVVARRTASGEALVTLLSG
;
A
#
# COMPACT_ATOMS: atom_id res chain seq x y z
N MET A 1 11.89 29.54 -0.09
CA MET A 1 12.13 28.16 0.40
C MET A 1 11.51 28.07 1.78
N VAL A 2 10.36 27.41 1.92
CA VAL A 2 9.67 27.29 3.20
C VAL A 2 9.95 25.88 3.72
N LEU A 3 10.60 25.80 4.88
CA LEU A 3 10.80 24.55 5.59
C LEU A 3 9.54 24.27 6.41
N VAL A 4 8.72 23.32 5.97
CA VAL A 4 7.55 22.87 6.73
C VAL A 4 7.95 21.63 7.53
N PRO A 5 7.98 21.67 8.87
CA PRO A 5 8.27 20.49 9.66
C PRO A 5 7.07 19.53 9.59
N ILE A 6 7.23 18.41 8.91
CA ILE A 6 6.25 17.33 8.91
C ILE A 6 6.69 16.29 9.95
N VAL A 7 5.96 16.25 11.06
CA VAL A 7 6.10 15.21 12.08
C VAL A 7 5.37 13.97 11.57
N SER A 8 6.12 13.03 11.01
CA SER A 8 5.60 11.72 10.64
C SER A 8 6.23 10.66 11.53
N GLY A 9 5.43 10.00 12.34
CA GLY A 9 5.83 8.77 13.03
C GLY A 9 6.15 7.63 12.03
N TYR A 10 6.67 6.53 12.57
CA TYR A 10 7.09 5.33 11.83
C TYR A 10 5.89 4.69 11.11
N GLY A 11 5.55 5.20 9.91
CA GLY A 11 4.39 4.74 9.14
C GLY A 11 3.76 5.73 8.16
N ALA A 12 4.14 7.01 8.07
CA ALA A 12 3.57 7.85 7.01
C ALA A 12 4.29 7.61 5.68
N SER A 13 3.63 6.86 4.81
CA SER A 13 3.83 6.97 3.38
C SER A 13 3.02 8.17 2.90
N VAL A 14 3.67 9.31 2.69
CA VAL A 14 3.05 10.45 2.00
C VAL A 14 3.08 10.14 0.50
N PHE A 15 1.94 9.74 -0.06
CA PHE A 15 1.73 9.75 -1.50
C PHE A 15 1.17 11.13 -1.88
N SER A 16 2.03 12.00 -2.42
CA SER A 16 1.56 13.19 -3.11
C SER A 16 1.40 12.85 -4.59
N PHE A 17 0.15 12.70 -5.02
CA PHE A 17 -0.22 12.86 -6.41
C PHE A 17 -0.74 14.30 -6.55
N ASP A 18 -0.20 15.00 -7.55
CA ASP A 18 -0.80 16.21 -8.14
C ASP A 18 -0.52 17.56 -7.45
N ARG A 19 0.74 18.03 -7.54
CA ARG A 19 1.10 19.35 -8.10
C ARG A 19 2.49 19.29 -8.73
N SER A 20 2.62 19.78 -9.95
CA SER A 20 3.83 19.71 -10.80
C SER A 20 4.91 20.76 -10.48
N ASP A 21 4.94 21.30 -9.25
CA ASP A 21 5.88 22.37 -8.87
C ASP A 21 6.69 22.11 -7.58
N VAL A 22 6.57 20.96 -6.90
CA VAL A 22 7.36 20.71 -5.67
C VAL A 22 7.88 19.25 -5.56
N VAL A 23 9.20 19.11 -5.43
CA VAL A 23 9.87 17.85 -5.05
C VAL A 23 10.09 17.84 -3.54
N TRP A 24 9.58 16.81 -2.84
CA TRP A 24 9.75 16.65 -1.40
C TRP A 24 10.79 15.55 -1.09
N PHE A 25 11.78 15.88 -0.27
CA PHE A 25 12.71 14.91 0.31
C PHE A 25 12.46 14.81 1.82
N GLY A 26 11.82 13.72 2.25
CA GLY A 26 11.75 13.36 3.67
C GLY A 26 12.99 12.56 4.05
N TYR A 27 13.75 13.03 5.04
CA TYR A 27 14.90 12.29 5.58
C TYR A 27 14.63 11.90 7.04
N PRO A 28 15.02 10.69 7.46
CA PRO A 28 14.90 10.28 8.85
C PRO A 28 15.92 11.04 9.70
N VAL A 29 15.46 11.67 10.79
CA VAL A 29 16.35 12.26 11.81
C VAL A 29 16.74 11.16 12.80
N PRO A 30 18.03 10.83 12.95
CA PRO A 30 18.49 9.90 13.98
C PRO A 30 18.19 10.47 15.38
N GLY A 31 17.55 9.69 16.26
CA GLY A 31 17.33 10.07 17.65
C GLY A 31 15.88 10.37 18.07
N LEU A 32 14.91 10.31 17.15
CA LEU A 32 13.49 10.50 17.50
C LEU A 32 12.84 9.26 18.17
N ASN A 33 13.56 8.13 18.21
CA ASN A 33 13.09 6.87 18.76
C ASN A 33 12.87 6.91 20.29
N THR A 34 13.58 7.79 21.01
CA THR A 34 13.50 7.92 22.47
C THR A 34 12.36 8.81 22.96
N LEU A 35 11.75 9.61 22.08
CA LEU A 35 10.60 10.47 22.42
C LEU A 35 9.24 9.78 22.21
N TRP A 36 9.19 8.68 21.46
CA TRP A 36 7.97 7.92 21.18
C TRP A 36 7.80 6.63 21.99
N THR A 37 8.74 6.29 22.87
CA THR A 37 8.67 5.10 23.74
C THR A 37 7.62 5.18 24.86
N THR A 38 6.78 6.22 24.89
CA THR A 38 5.54 6.17 25.67
C THR A 38 4.40 5.74 24.76
N ARG A 39 4.12 4.43 24.83
CA ARG A 39 2.97 3.70 24.25
C ARG A 39 3.32 2.77 23.08
N GLU A 40 4.21 1.81 23.35
CA GLU A 40 4.03 0.45 22.83
C GLU A 40 2.78 -0.16 23.48
N THR A 41 1.60 0.28 23.04
CA THR A 41 0.43 -0.59 23.13
C THR A 41 0.56 -1.59 22.00
N THR A 42 0.72 -2.85 22.40
CA THR A 42 0.59 -4.09 21.64
C THR A 42 -0.78 -4.18 20.96
N VAL A 43 -1.08 -3.25 20.04
CA VAL A 43 -2.04 -3.50 18.97
C VAL A 43 -1.24 -4.28 17.97
N GLU A 44 -1.64 -5.52 17.71
CA GLU A 44 -1.10 -6.37 16.66
C GLU A 44 -0.91 -5.54 15.38
N LYS A 45 0.32 -5.07 15.15
CA LYS A 45 0.62 -4.19 14.03
C LYS A 45 0.52 -5.08 12.81
N ASP A 46 -0.53 -4.88 12.04
CA ASP A 46 -0.78 -5.54 10.76
C ASP A 46 0.52 -5.55 9.93
N ARG A 47 1.22 -6.68 9.95
CA ARG A 47 2.61 -6.81 9.44
C ARG A 47 2.62 -6.61 7.93
N LEU A 48 1.57 -7.07 7.26
CA LEU A 48 1.38 -6.85 5.84
C LEU A 48 1.25 -5.35 5.53
N LYS A 49 0.44 -4.59 6.29
CA LYS A 49 0.33 -3.14 6.10
C LYS A 49 1.66 -2.42 6.33
N LEU A 50 2.47 -2.86 7.29
CA LEU A 50 3.79 -2.28 7.54
C LEU A 50 4.76 -2.49 6.38
N VAL A 51 4.71 -3.65 5.72
CA VAL A 51 5.66 -4.00 4.65
C VAL A 51 5.25 -3.43 3.30
N VAL A 52 3.98 -3.58 2.91
CA VAL A 52 3.52 -3.17 1.56
C VAL A 52 2.74 -1.86 1.53
N GLY A 53 2.38 -1.34 2.71
CA GLY A 53 1.50 -0.18 2.87
C GLY A 53 0.03 -0.58 2.98
N ALA A 54 -0.78 0.31 3.57
CA ALA A 54 -2.17 0.05 3.89
C ALA A 54 -3.03 -0.37 2.69
N LEU A 55 -2.92 0.39 1.58
CA LEU A 55 -3.74 0.18 0.40
C LEU A 55 -3.33 -1.08 -0.38
N ARG A 56 -2.02 -1.35 -0.51
CA ARG A 56 -1.54 -2.58 -1.19
C ARG A 56 -1.90 -3.82 -0.38
N ALA A 57 -1.82 -3.77 0.95
CA ALA A 57 -2.28 -4.83 1.82
C ALA A 57 -3.79 -5.10 1.66
N LYS A 58 -4.61 -4.03 1.58
CA LYS A 58 -6.05 -4.14 1.32
C LYS A 58 -6.33 -4.79 -0.05
N ILE A 59 -5.67 -4.33 -1.11
CA ILE A 59 -5.79 -4.90 -2.47
C ILE A 59 -5.44 -6.39 -2.46
N LEU A 60 -4.30 -6.76 -1.85
CA LEU A 60 -3.89 -8.15 -1.75
C LEU A 60 -4.97 -8.98 -1.05
N ARG A 61 -5.49 -8.52 0.09
CA ARG A 61 -6.57 -9.20 0.83
C ARG A 61 -7.88 -9.29 0.06
N GLU A 62 -8.29 -8.28 -0.70
CA GLU A 62 -9.50 -8.35 -1.52
C GLU A 62 -9.40 -9.38 -2.64
N LEU A 63 -8.18 -9.68 -3.10
CA LEU A 63 -7.90 -10.67 -4.14
C LEU A 63 -7.83 -12.13 -3.62
N VAL A 64 -8.60 -12.48 -2.58
CA VAL A 64 -8.83 -13.91 -2.22
C VAL A 64 -9.51 -14.63 -3.39
N SER A 65 -10.36 -13.91 -4.13
CA SER A 65 -10.94 -14.36 -5.40
C SER A 65 -10.58 -13.39 -6.54
N PRO A 66 -10.57 -13.85 -7.80
CA PRO A 66 -10.39 -12.98 -8.96
C PRO A 66 -11.41 -11.85 -8.99
N ARG A 67 -10.97 -10.60 -9.19
CA ARG A 67 -11.86 -9.42 -9.22
C ARG A 67 -11.54 -8.50 -10.39
N THR A 68 -12.56 -7.82 -10.91
CA THR A 68 -12.34 -6.78 -11.91
C THR A 68 -11.67 -5.57 -11.27
N MET A 69 -10.89 -4.80 -12.04
CA MET A 69 -10.27 -3.57 -11.53
C MET A 69 -11.29 -2.58 -10.96
N GLY A 70 -12.50 -2.52 -11.53
CA GLY A 70 -13.59 -1.68 -11.04
C GLY A 70 -14.15 -2.16 -9.69
N SER A 71 -14.41 -3.47 -9.55
CA SER A 71 -14.88 -4.01 -8.25
C SER A 71 -13.80 -3.95 -7.18
N LEU A 72 -12.53 -4.05 -7.56
CA LEU A 72 -11.39 -3.89 -6.67
C LEU A 72 -11.25 -2.44 -6.17
N ALA A 73 -11.45 -1.45 -7.05
CA ALA A 73 -11.44 -0.03 -6.67
C ALA A 73 -12.52 0.27 -5.61
N ALA A 74 -13.76 -0.20 -5.86
CA ALA A 74 -14.87 -0.07 -4.93
C ALA A 74 -14.59 -0.76 -3.58
N ALA A 75 -14.13 -2.02 -3.59
CA ALA A 75 -13.83 -2.75 -2.36
C ALA A 75 -12.64 -2.17 -1.57
N SER A 76 -11.71 -1.53 -2.28
CA SER A 76 -10.54 -0.90 -1.66
C SER A 76 -10.79 0.55 -1.18
N ASP A 77 -11.98 1.10 -1.39
CA ASP A 77 -12.34 2.51 -1.13
C ASP A 77 -11.37 3.50 -1.80
N CYS A 78 -11.02 3.26 -3.06
CA CYS A 78 -10.10 4.10 -3.80
C CYS A 78 -10.53 4.32 -5.25
N THR A 79 -9.97 5.35 -5.89
CA THR A 79 -10.31 5.66 -7.28
C THR A 79 -9.76 4.60 -8.25
N PRO A 80 -10.36 4.45 -9.45
CA PRO A 80 -9.83 3.54 -10.48
C PRO A 80 -8.38 3.84 -10.87
N ALA A 81 -7.99 5.12 -10.90
CA ALA A 81 -6.62 5.54 -11.18
C ALA A 81 -5.65 5.06 -10.10
N THR A 82 -6.00 5.28 -8.82
CA THR A 82 -5.21 4.85 -7.67
C THR A 82 -5.06 3.32 -7.64
N VAL A 83 -6.15 2.57 -7.80
CA VAL A 83 -6.07 1.09 -7.79
C VAL A 83 -5.24 0.56 -8.96
N THR A 84 -5.35 1.19 -10.14
CA THR A 84 -4.55 0.80 -11.32
C THR A 84 -3.06 1.03 -11.08
N TYR A 85 -2.70 2.17 -10.49
CA TYR A 85 -1.32 2.48 -10.12
C TYR A 85 -0.75 1.44 -9.15
N HIS A 86 -1.44 1.16 -8.04
CA HIS A 86 -0.94 0.18 -7.06
C HIS A 86 -0.91 -1.25 -7.59
N CYS A 87 -1.90 -1.64 -8.41
CA CYS A 87 -1.89 -2.94 -9.07
C CYS A 87 -0.72 -3.07 -10.07
N GLY A 88 -0.32 -1.99 -10.75
CA GLY A 88 0.88 -1.98 -11.59
C GLY A 88 2.14 -2.32 -10.79
N HIS A 89 2.32 -1.69 -9.62
CA HIS A 89 3.43 -2.00 -8.72
C HIS A 89 3.40 -3.43 -8.18
N LEU A 90 2.22 -3.91 -7.77
CA LEU A 90 2.07 -5.30 -7.30
C LEU A 90 2.32 -6.33 -8.41
N GLN A 91 1.95 -6.01 -9.65
CA GLN A 91 2.22 -6.86 -10.81
C GLN A 91 3.71 -6.87 -11.15
N ALA A 92 4.37 -5.71 -11.12
CA ALA A 92 5.82 -5.60 -11.32
C ALA A 92 6.61 -6.38 -10.25
N ALA A 93 6.09 -6.44 -9.02
CA ALA A 93 6.63 -7.25 -7.93
C ALA A 93 6.24 -8.75 -8.00
N GLY A 94 5.47 -9.18 -9.01
CA GLY A 94 5.05 -10.57 -9.17
C GLY A 94 4.03 -11.07 -8.14
N LEU A 95 3.37 -10.16 -7.41
CA LEU A 95 2.40 -10.51 -6.36
C LEU A 95 0.97 -10.69 -6.89
N ILE A 96 0.67 -10.08 -8.04
CA ILE A 96 -0.61 -10.25 -8.74
C ILE A 96 -0.38 -10.43 -10.24
N THR A 97 -1.35 -11.04 -10.92
CA THR A 97 -1.49 -11.00 -12.38
C THR A 97 -2.72 -10.21 -12.77
N ARG A 98 -2.71 -9.69 -14.00
CA ARG A 98 -3.84 -9.00 -14.62
C ARG A 98 -4.09 -9.60 -15.99
N GLU A 99 -5.32 -10.01 -16.23
CA GLU A 99 -5.75 -10.64 -17.48
C GLU A 99 -6.96 -9.90 -18.02
N ARG A 100 -6.98 -9.66 -19.33
CA ARG A 100 -8.15 -9.08 -20.00
C ARG A 100 -9.12 -10.19 -20.38
N LEU A 101 -10.32 -10.15 -19.80
CA LEU A 101 -11.43 -11.04 -20.10
C LEU A 101 -12.55 -10.21 -20.73
N GLY A 102 -12.61 -10.25 -22.07
CA GLY A 102 -13.53 -9.43 -22.86
C GLY A 102 -13.28 -7.93 -22.64
N GLN A 103 -14.31 -7.22 -22.18
CA GLN A 103 -14.24 -5.78 -21.89
C GLN A 103 -13.65 -5.46 -20.49
N HIS A 104 -13.43 -6.46 -19.65
CA HIS A 104 -12.97 -6.27 -18.27
C HIS A 104 -11.51 -6.71 -18.08
N VAL A 105 -10.80 -6.04 -17.18
CA VAL A 105 -9.49 -6.49 -16.69
C VAL A 105 -9.69 -7.10 -15.31
N VAL A 106 -9.33 -8.37 -15.16
CA VAL A 106 -9.44 -9.14 -13.93
C VAL A 106 -8.05 -9.28 -13.32
N ALA A 107 -7.94 -8.88 -12.06
CA ALA A 107 -6.75 -9.09 -11.24
C ALA A 107 -6.88 -10.40 -10.45
N ARG A 108 -5.77 -11.11 -10.29
CA ARG A 108 -5.66 -12.34 -9.51
C ARG A 108 -4.41 -12.29 -8.66
N ARG A 109 -4.46 -12.86 -7.45
CA ARG A 109 -3.27 -13.05 -6.63
C ARG A 109 -2.40 -14.17 -7.22
N THR A 110 -1.08 -13.98 -7.23
CA THR A 110 -0.14 -15.06 -7.62
C THR A 110 0.12 -15.98 -6.43
N ALA A 111 0.80 -17.11 -6.66
CA ALA A 111 1.28 -17.96 -5.57
C ALA A 111 2.21 -17.20 -4.60
N SER A 112 3.05 -16.31 -5.12
CA SER A 112 3.94 -15.47 -4.30
C SER A 112 3.16 -14.43 -3.49
N GLY A 113 2.13 -13.82 -4.07
CA GLY A 113 1.21 -12.93 -3.35
C GLY A 113 0.45 -13.66 -2.24
N GLU A 114 0.00 -14.89 -2.49
CA GLU A 114 -0.65 -15.73 -1.48
C GLU A 114 0.29 -16.03 -0.32
N ALA A 115 1.49 -16.54 -0.61
CA ALA A 115 2.50 -16.85 0.40
C ALA A 115 2.84 -15.62 1.26
N LEU A 116 2.97 -14.44 0.64
CA LEU A 116 3.23 -13.19 1.36
C LEU A 116 2.08 -12.84 2.33
N VAL A 117 0.83 -12.95 1.87
CA VAL A 117 -0.34 -12.66 2.72
C VAL A 117 -0.41 -13.65 3.87
N THR A 118 -0.23 -14.95 3.62
CA THR A 118 -0.23 -15.99 4.67
C THR A 118 0.88 -15.75 5.69
N LEU A 119 2.11 -15.45 5.24
CA LEU A 119 3.26 -15.22 6.10
C LEU A 119 3.11 -13.99 7.01
N LEU A 120 2.43 -12.95 6.53
CA LEU A 120 2.31 -11.67 7.21
C LEU A 120 0.94 -11.41 7.83
N SER A 121 0.03 -12.38 7.75
CA SER A 121 -1.29 -12.35 8.41
C SER A 121 -1.40 -13.35 9.57
N GLY A 122 -0.34 -14.14 9.82
CA GLY A 122 -0.16 -14.95 11.03
C GLY A 122 0.84 -14.33 11.98
#